data_AF-A0A969BME8-F1
#
_entry.id   AF-A0A969BME8-F1
#
_cell.length_a   1.000
_cell.length_b   1.000
_cell.length_c   1.000
_cell.angle_alpha   90.00
_cell.angle_beta   90.00
_cell.angle_gamma   90.00
#
_symmetry.space_group_name_H-M   'P 1'
#
loop_
_entity.id
_entity.type
_entity.pdbx_description
1 polymer ?
#
loop_
_entity_poly.entity_id
_entity_poly.type
_entity_poly.pdbx_seq_one_letter_code
_entity_poly.pdbx_strand_id
1 'polypeptide(L)'
;MNRDVGIDVERVACDREIDSIISRFFTRSEQTYLLNLSPTERQTAFFRCWTCKEAQAKASGAGISQGLDRLDLSSMLEKRQNYAYSDPWTVMPLQLDRDWCDRYTAAIAVAGQDWQIECWKFPKSTHR
;
A
#
# COMPACT_ATOMS: atom_id res chain seq x y z
N MET A 1 6.35 -9.47 -23.07
CA MET A 1 6.32 -9.65 -21.60
C MET A 1 5.02 -9.08 -21.11
N ASN A 2 4.12 -9.90 -20.59
CA ASN A 2 2.90 -9.43 -19.93
C ASN A 2 3.00 -9.88 -18.47
N ARG A 3 2.97 -8.93 -17.53
CA ARG A 3 2.97 -9.21 -16.10
C ARG A 3 1.69 -8.64 -15.53
N ASP A 4 1.06 -9.40 -14.65
CA ASP A 4 -0.08 -8.88 -13.92
C ASP A 4 0.38 -7.76 -12.99
N VAL A 5 -0.41 -6.69 -12.96
CA VAL A 5 -0.12 -5.46 -12.25
C VAL A 5 -1.38 -4.95 -11.56
N GLY A 6 -1.21 -4.47 -10.34
CA GLY A 6 -2.25 -3.79 -9.59
C GLY A 6 -1.69 -2.51 -9.00
N ILE A 7 -2.48 -1.44 -9.04
CA ILE A 7 -2.14 -0.15 -8.46
C ILE A 7 -3.30 0.35 -7.61
N ASP A 8 -2.95 0.96 -6.48
CA ASP A 8 -3.92 1.58 -5.59
C ASP A 8 -3.42 2.93 -5.07
N VAL A 9 -4.36 3.85 -4.85
CA VAL A 9 -4.11 5.18 -4.28
C VAL A 9 -5.25 5.54 -3.34
N GLU A 10 -4.90 5.99 -2.15
CA GLU A 10 -5.86 6.33 -1.10
C GLU A 10 -5.54 7.69 -0.51
N ARG A 11 -6.59 8.43 -0.14
CA ARG A 11 -6.45 9.67 0.61
C ARG A 11 -6.35 9.35 2.10
N VAL A 12 -5.30 9.82 2.75
CA VAL A 12 -5.13 9.73 4.20
C VAL A 12 -6.20 10.60 4.85
N ALA A 13 -7.15 9.98 5.54
CA ALA A 13 -8.23 10.63 6.25
C ALA A 13 -8.10 10.36 7.75
N CYS A 14 -7.84 11.40 8.55
CA CYS A 14 -7.58 11.29 10.00
C CYS A 14 -8.82 10.92 10.84
N ASP A 15 -10.01 11.03 10.26
CA ASP A 15 -11.31 10.80 10.90
C ASP A 15 -11.93 9.44 10.54
N ARG A 16 -11.29 8.66 9.66
CA ARG A 16 -11.79 7.34 9.26
C ARG A 16 -11.57 6.32 10.38
N GLU A 17 -12.63 5.60 10.75
CA GLU A 17 -12.53 4.45 11.64
C GLU A 17 -11.79 3.31 10.92
N ILE A 18 -10.57 3.01 11.39
CA ILE A 18 -9.68 2.01 10.77
C ILE A 18 -9.50 0.75 11.62
N ASP A 19 -9.83 0.79 12.91
CA ASP A 19 -9.57 -0.31 13.85
C ASP A 19 -10.33 -1.59 13.47
N SER A 20 -11.57 -1.46 12.97
CA SER A 20 -12.34 -2.60 12.46
C SER A 20 -11.73 -3.20 11.18
N ILE A 21 -11.14 -2.38 10.31
CA ILE A 21 -10.44 -2.84 9.11
C ILE A 21 -9.12 -3.52 9.48
N ILE A 22 -8.36 -2.92 10.42
CA ILE A 22 -7.13 -3.48 10.97
C ILE A 22 -7.40 -4.88 11.53
N SER A 23 -8.41 -5.04 12.38
CA SER A 23 -8.73 -6.33 12.99
C SER A 23 -9.12 -7.42 11.99
N ARG A 24 -9.72 -7.04 10.85
CA ARG A 24 -10.24 -7.98 9.85
C ARG A 24 -9.24 -8.40 8.79
N PHE A 25 -8.36 -7.50 8.35
CA PHE A 25 -7.53 -7.71 7.15
C PHE A 25 -6.03 -7.71 7.40
N PHE A 26 -5.58 -7.37 8.60
CA PHE A 26 -4.16 -7.32 8.94
C PHE A 26 -3.75 -8.54 9.78
N THR A 27 -2.51 -8.96 9.63
CA THR A 27 -1.94 -10.06 10.42
C THR A 27 -1.75 -9.65 11.87
N ARG A 28 -1.57 -10.62 12.79
CA ARG A 28 -1.39 -10.31 14.22
C ARG A 28 -0.18 -9.42 14.50
N SER A 29 0.92 -9.59 13.77
CA SER A 29 2.11 -8.74 13.90
C SER A 29 1.83 -7.32 13.43
N GLU A 30 1.18 -7.16 12.27
CA GLU A 30 0.78 -5.86 11.74
C GLU A 30 -0.19 -5.14 12.68
N GLN A 31 -1.22 -5.84 13.19
CA GLN A 31 -2.17 -5.28 14.16
C GLN A 31 -1.44 -4.79 15.42
N THR A 32 -0.54 -5.61 15.97
CA THR A 32 0.23 -5.24 17.17
C THR A 32 1.06 -3.99 16.92
N TYR A 33 1.72 -3.89 15.76
CA TYR A 33 2.49 -2.72 15.39
C TYR A 33 1.59 -1.47 15.27
N LEU A 34 0.52 -1.56 14.46
CA LEU A 34 -0.35 -0.43 14.15
C LEU A 34 -1.05 0.12 15.40
N LEU A 35 -1.53 -0.77 16.29
CA LEU A 35 -2.23 -0.38 17.51
C LEU A 35 -1.30 0.23 18.57
N ASN A 36 0.01 0.04 18.48
CA ASN A 36 1.00 0.65 19.38
C ASN A 36 1.46 2.05 18.93
N LEU A 37 1.08 2.50 17.73
CA LEU A 37 1.40 3.85 17.24
C LEU A 37 0.47 4.91 17.84
N SER A 38 0.94 6.17 17.86
CA SER A 38 0.05 7.30 18.14
C SER A 38 -1.08 7.37 17.10
N PRO A 39 -2.25 7.96 17.41
CA PRO A 39 -3.38 7.99 16.46
C PRO A 39 -3.02 8.53 15.07
N THR A 40 -2.24 9.61 15.00
CA THR A 40 -1.82 10.22 13.73
C THR A 40 -0.87 9.32 12.94
N GLU A 41 0.10 8.69 13.62
CA GLU A 41 1.05 7.77 12.99
C GLU A 41 0.35 6.49 12.53
N ARG A 42 -0.58 5.97 13.34
CA ARG A 42 -1.40 4.79 13.03
C ARG A 42 -2.20 5.02 11.76
N GLN A 43 -2.84 6.17 11.58
CA GLN A 43 -3.61 6.47 10.38
C GLN A 43 -2.73 6.40 9.12
N THR A 44 -1.57 7.06 9.19
CA THR A 44 -0.62 7.10 8.07
C THR A 44 -0.07 5.71 7.76
N ALA A 45 0.34 4.96 8.78
CA ALA A 45 0.84 3.60 8.63
C ALA A 45 -0.24 2.65 8.07
N PHE A 46 -1.49 2.79 8.55
CA PHE A 46 -2.63 2.04 8.05
C PHE A 46 -2.83 2.25 6.55
N PHE A 47 -2.96 3.49 6.07
CA PHE A 47 -3.21 3.74 4.65
C PHE A 47 -2.05 3.29 3.76
N ARG A 48 -0.81 3.39 4.23
CA ARG A 48 0.36 2.86 3.52
C ARG A 48 0.29 1.34 3.36
N CYS A 49 -0.11 0.61 4.40
CA CYS A 49 -0.26 -0.84 4.31
C CYS A 49 -1.51 -1.26 3.55
N TRP A 50 -2.61 -0.53 3.73
CA TRP A 50 -3.88 -0.77 3.06
C TRP A 50 -3.74 -0.69 1.56
N THR A 51 -3.12 0.39 1.05
CA THR A 51 -2.83 0.53 -0.39
C THR A 51 -1.98 -0.61 -0.94
N CYS A 52 -1.02 -1.13 -0.18
CA CYS A 52 -0.22 -2.29 -0.58
C CYS A 52 -1.07 -3.57 -0.71
N LYS A 53 -1.93 -3.82 0.28
CA LYS A 53 -2.88 -4.94 0.29
C LYS A 53 -3.84 -4.84 -0.91
N GLU A 54 -4.43 -3.67 -1.15
CA GLU A 54 -5.31 -3.39 -2.30
C GLU A 54 -4.61 -3.56 -3.65
N ALA A 55 -3.39 -3.05 -3.78
CA ALA A 55 -2.61 -3.20 -5.01
C ALA A 55 -2.39 -4.67 -5.36
N GLN A 56 -2.08 -5.52 -4.37
CA GLN A 56 -1.96 -6.96 -4.59
C GLN A 56 -3.31 -7.63 -4.92
N ALA A 57 -4.39 -7.26 -4.23
CA ALA A 57 -5.73 -7.78 -4.51
C ALA A 57 -6.17 -7.45 -5.95
N LYS A 58 -5.84 -6.25 -6.43
CA LYS A 58 -6.09 -5.82 -7.83
C LYS A 58 -5.21 -6.57 -8.82
N ALA A 59 -3.94 -6.79 -8.51
CA ALA A 59 -3.02 -7.53 -9.37
C ALA A 59 -3.46 -8.99 -9.57
N SER A 60 -3.93 -9.63 -8.50
CA SER A 60 -4.39 -11.03 -8.53
C SER A 60 -5.82 -11.21 -9.06
N GLY A 61 -6.64 -10.15 -9.12
CA GLY A 61 -8.05 -10.24 -9.46
C GLY A 61 -8.93 -10.94 -8.42
N ALA A 62 -8.39 -11.30 -7.25
CA ALA A 62 -9.09 -12.09 -6.22
C ALA A 62 -10.07 -11.27 -5.36
N GLY A 63 -9.96 -9.94 -5.41
CA GLY A 63 -10.71 -9.02 -4.55
C GLY A 63 -10.19 -8.99 -3.11
N ILE A 64 -10.57 -7.94 -2.36
CA ILE A 64 -10.09 -7.61 -1.01
C ILE A 64 -10.32 -8.74 0.01
N SER A 65 -11.35 -9.55 -0.18
CA SER A 65 -11.70 -10.61 0.77
C SER A 65 -10.76 -11.82 0.71
N GLN A 66 -9.86 -11.91 -0.28
CA GLN A 66 -9.03 -13.09 -0.51
C GLN A 66 -7.54 -12.75 -0.45
N GLY A 67 -6.80 -13.38 0.46
CA GLY A 67 -5.33 -13.40 0.45
C GLY A 67 -4.64 -12.19 1.08
N LEU A 68 -5.36 -11.18 1.58
CA LEU A 68 -4.76 -10.04 2.27
C LEU A 68 -4.05 -10.40 3.58
N ASP A 69 -4.43 -11.53 4.18
CA ASP A 69 -3.78 -12.13 5.35
C ASP A 69 -2.45 -12.84 5.00
N ARG A 70 -2.19 -13.12 3.71
CA ARG A 70 -0.96 -13.77 3.23
C ARG A 70 0.15 -12.78 2.90
N LEU A 71 -0.19 -11.50 2.71
CA LEU A 71 0.78 -10.44 2.56
C LEU A 71 1.22 -9.96 3.95
N ASP A 72 2.43 -10.34 4.32
CA ASP A 72 3.09 -9.86 5.54
C ASP A 72 3.87 -8.57 5.25
N LEU A 73 3.38 -7.46 5.81
CA LEU A 73 3.98 -6.14 5.71
C LEU A 73 4.84 -5.76 6.94
N SER A 74 5.10 -6.70 7.85
CA SER A 74 5.91 -6.46 9.05
C SER A 74 7.31 -5.92 8.70
N SER A 75 7.93 -6.42 7.62
CA SER A 75 9.22 -5.90 7.13
C SER A 75 9.17 -4.44 6.70
N MET A 76 8.04 -3.99 6.14
CA MET A 76 7.84 -2.59 5.76
C MET A 76 7.58 -1.70 6.97
N LEU A 77 6.83 -2.20 7.95
CA LEU A 77 6.49 -1.49 9.18
C LEU A 77 7.69 -1.35 10.14
N GLU A 78 8.38 -2.46 10.41
CA GLU A 78 9.45 -2.53 11.42
C GLU A 78 10.81 -2.18 10.84
N LYS A 79 11.15 -2.76 9.68
CA LYS A 79 12.50 -2.67 9.09
C LYS A 79 12.60 -1.56 8.04
N ARG A 80 11.51 -0.80 7.83
CA ARG A 80 11.39 0.28 6.83
C ARG A 80 11.86 -0.16 5.43
N GLN A 81 11.65 -1.44 5.10
CA GLN A 81 11.86 -1.89 3.73
C GLN A 81 10.84 -1.21 2.82
N ASN A 82 11.29 -0.86 1.61
CA ASN A 82 10.44 -0.20 0.63
C ASN A 82 9.70 -1.19 -0.27
N TYR A 83 9.63 -2.47 0.09
CA TYR A 83 8.83 -3.47 -0.62
C TYR A 83 8.49 -4.64 0.32
N ALA A 84 7.51 -5.44 -0.08
CA ALA A 84 7.19 -6.74 0.50
C ALA A 84 7.07 -7.78 -0.60
N TYR A 85 7.49 -9.01 -0.32
CA TYR A 85 7.34 -10.14 -1.23
C TYR A 85 6.23 -11.06 -0.73
N SER A 86 5.32 -11.44 -1.62
CA SER A 86 4.25 -12.38 -1.34
C SER A 86 3.95 -13.13 -2.63
N ASP A 87 4.56 -14.29 -2.78
CA ASP A 87 4.61 -15.07 -4.02
C ASP A 87 3.26 -15.14 -4.77
N PRO A 88 3.20 -14.78 -6.08
CA PRO A 88 4.29 -14.35 -6.96
C PRO A 88 4.58 -12.84 -6.96
N TRP A 89 4.02 -12.06 -6.03
CA TRP A 89 3.98 -10.61 -6.09
C TRP A 89 5.16 -9.93 -5.40
N THR A 90 5.73 -8.93 -6.07
CA THR A 90 6.51 -7.88 -5.41
C THR A 90 5.60 -6.67 -5.23
N VAL A 91 5.40 -6.24 -3.98
CA VAL A 91 4.53 -5.11 -3.60
C VAL A 91 5.39 -3.95 -3.11
N MET A 92 5.15 -2.75 -3.62
CA MET A 92 5.98 -1.57 -3.36
C MET A 92 5.13 -0.32 -3.12
N PRO A 93 5.27 0.40 -2.00
CA PRO A 93 4.73 1.74 -1.86
C PRO A 93 5.41 2.69 -2.85
N LEU A 94 4.61 3.57 -3.48
CA LEU A 94 5.09 4.57 -4.42
C LEU A 94 5.43 5.86 -3.69
N GLN A 95 6.57 6.47 -4.06
CA GLN A 95 6.90 7.82 -3.61
C GLN A 95 6.08 8.83 -4.41
N LEU A 96 5.23 9.58 -3.70
CA LEU A 96 4.44 10.66 -4.29
C LEU A 96 5.21 11.98 -4.26
N ASP A 97 4.85 12.87 -5.18
CA ASP A 97 5.35 14.25 -5.19
C ASP A 97 5.01 14.95 -3.86
N ARG A 98 5.85 15.92 -3.46
CA ARG A 98 5.71 16.68 -2.21
C ARG A 98 4.36 17.37 -2.08
N ASP A 99 3.75 17.71 -3.20
CA ASP A 99 2.41 18.31 -3.22
C ASP A 99 1.32 17.37 -2.67
N TRP A 100 1.57 16.04 -2.68
CA TRP A 100 0.57 15.00 -2.40
C TRP A 100 0.97 14.02 -1.29
N CYS A 101 2.25 13.88 -0.98
CA CYS A 101 2.77 12.84 -0.08
C CYS A 101 2.18 12.86 1.33
N ASP A 102 1.71 14.02 1.81
CA ASP A 102 1.12 14.15 3.15
C ASP A 102 -0.39 13.83 3.18
N ARG A 103 -1.03 13.75 2.00
CA ARG A 103 -2.48 13.55 1.87
C ARG A 103 -2.84 12.24 1.21
N TYR A 104 -1.91 11.61 0.50
CA TYR A 104 -2.16 10.40 -0.26
C TYR A 104 -1.07 9.37 -0.03
N THR A 105 -1.46 8.12 -0.12
CA THR A 105 -0.58 6.96 -0.21
C THR A 105 -0.88 6.23 -1.49
N ALA A 106 0.13 5.62 -2.10
CA ALA A 106 -0.08 4.77 -3.27
C ALA A 106 0.86 3.57 -3.21
N ALA A 107 0.46 2.48 -3.85
CA ALA A 107 1.26 1.28 -3.96
C ALA A 107 1.01 0.57 -5.29
N ILE A 108 2.00 -0.23 -5.69
CA ILE A 108 1.96 -1.09 -6.86
C ILE A 108 2.31 -2.52 -6.45
N ALA A 109 1.64 -3.50 -7.05
CA ALA A 109 1.99 -4.91 -6.98
C ALA A 109 2.21 -5.43 -8.40
N VAL A 110 3.30 -6.16 -8.61
CA VAL A 110 3.67 -6.70 -9.92
C VAL A 110 4.07 -8.16 -9.76
N ALA A 111 3.63 -9.02 -10.68
CA ALA A 111 4.04 -10.43 -10.71
C ALA A 111 5.54 -10.56 -11.02
N GLY A 112 6.24 -11.34 -10.21
CA GLY A 112 7.66 -11.61 -10.29
C GLY A 112 8.55 -10.53 -9.67
N GLN A 113 9.85 -10.67 -9.93
CA GLN A 113 10.91 -9.75 -9.50
C GLN A 113 11.58 -9.12 -10.73
N ASP A 114 12.64 -8.33 -10.52
CA ASP A 114 13.50 -7.76 -11.58
C ASP A 114 12.77 -6.86 -12.58
N TRP A 115 11.86 -6.03 -12.09
CA TRP A 115 11.25 -4.94 -12.84
C TRP A 115 11.70 -3.58 -12.31
N GLN A 116 11.61 -2.56 -13.16
CA GLN A 116 11.89 -1.17 -12.81
C GLN A 116 10.64 -0.33 -13.04
N ILE A 117 10.45 0.67 -12.19
CA ILE A 117 9.41 1.68 -12.38
C ILE A 117 10.06 2.92 -12.93
N GLU A 118 9.45 3.42 -14.01
CA GLU A 118 9.70 4.75 -14.53
C GLU A 118 8.47 5.60 -14.25
N CYS A 119 8.70 6.81 -13.72
CA CYS A 119 7.66 7.77 -13.40
C CYS A 119 7.84 9.01 -14.26
N TRP A 120 6.75 9.50 -14.85
CA TRP A 120 6.74 10.73 -15.64
C TRP A 120 5.91 11.80 -14.94
N LYS A 121 6.41 13.05 -14.95
CA LYS A 121 5.67 14.22 -14.49
C LYS A 121 5.20 15.00 -15.70
N PHE A 122 3.88 15.09 -15.85
CA PHE A 122 3.27 15.87 -16.92
C PHE A 122 3.02 17.31 -16.43
N PRO A 123 3.25 18.33 -17.26
CA PRO A 123 2.90 19.70 -16.92
C PRO A 123 1.38 19.80 -16.67
N LYS A 124 0.96 20.60 -15.68
CA LYS A 124 -0.45 20.90 -15.45
C LYS A 124 -1.02 21.50 -16.74
N SER A 125 -2.03 20.87 -17.34
CA SER A 125 -2.69 21.46 -18.50
C SER A 125 -3.33 22.77 -18.07
N THR A 126 -2.82 23.88 -18.61
CA THR A 126 -3.50 25.16 -18.58
C THR A 126 -4.70 25.07 -19.50
N HIS A 127 -5.80 24.50 -19.02
CA HIS A 127 -7.10 24.77 -19.63
C HIS A 127 -7.40 26.25 -19.38
N ARG A 128 -7.18 27.07 -20.42
CA ARG A 128 -7.79 28.40 -20.56
C ARG A 128 -9.23 28.24 -20.97
#